data_AF-A0A2V9IKG1-F1
#
_entry.id   AF-A0A2V9IKG1-F1
#
_cell.length_a   1.000
_cell.length_b   1.000
_cell.length_c   1.000
_cell.angle_alpha   90.00
_cell.angle_beta   90.00
_cell.angle_gamma   90.00
#
_symmetry.space_group_name_H-M   'P 1'
#
loop_
_entity.id
_entity.type
_entity.pdbx_description
1 polymer ?
#
loop_
_entity_poly.entity_id
_entity_poly.type
_entity_poly.pdbx_seq_one_letter_code
_entity_poly.pdbx_strand_id
1 'polypeptide(L)'
;MLVGSDRSHWRREIVLLVFSLGFGSLGVGTLVNPPLHASPPKEKLSKEEKRREKAIRKEMESPYKKWLDEEVPYIITSEERASFRKLSTDDEREQFIEAFWERRNPSPGSPENEFKEEYYRRIAYANEHYASGIPGWKTDRGRIYIMYGPADEIDSHPSGGTYERPPEEGGGETSTYPFEQWRYRYIDGIGTNIILEFVDPTMTGEYHLTIDPGEKDALLHVPNAGLTQLESMGMSSKADRFTRTDGMTTGRSLGGEPESMNEFTRLDLYAKIFKPPEVKFKDLKAVVTSRLSTQLLPFDVRTDYI
;
A
#
# COMPACT_ATOMS: atom_id res chain seq x y z
N MET A 1 -40.47 -31.64 45.02
CA MET A 1 -40.56 -32.02 43.60
C MET A 1 -39.40 -31.39 42.85
N LEU A 2 -38.73 -32.20 42.02
CA LEU A 2 -37.71 -31.86 41.00
C LEU A 2 -36.33 -31.46 41.56
N VAL A 3 -35.27 -32.30 41.42
CA VAL A 3 -34.54 -32.70 40.18
C VAL A 3 -33.86 -31.46 39.59
N GLY A 4 -32.56 -31.41 39.31
CA GLY A 4 -31.58 -32.44 39.04
C GLY A 4 -30.75 -31.97 37.83
N SER A 5 -29.43 -32.05 37.98
CA SER A 5 -28.38 -31.92 36.97
C SER A 5 -28.74 -32.54 35.61
N ASP A 6 -28.38 -31.92 34.48
CA ASP A 6 -27.19 -32.27 33.68
C ASP A 6 -27.19 -31.62 32.27
N ARG A 7 -25.98 -31.56 31.72
CA ARG A 7 -25.51 -31.17 30.38
C ARG A 7 -26.46 -31.47 29.21
N SER A 8 -26.36 -30.68 28.14
CA SER A 8 -25.87 -31.19 26.83
C SER A 8 -26.03 -30.20 25.66
N HIS A 9 -24.97 -30.17 24.84
CA HIS A 9 -24.94 -30.13 23.37
C HIS A 9 -25.90 -29.22 22.58
N TRP A 10 -25.33 -28.17 21.97
CA TRP A 10 -25.87 -27.58 20.73
C TRP A 10 -24.99 -27.97 19.53
N ARG A 11 -25.55 -28.81 18.65
CA ARG A 11 -25.13 -29.02 17.26
C ARG A 11 -26.27 -28.55 16.36
N ARG A 12 -25.91 -27.78 15.32
CA ARG A 12 -26.38 -27.74 13.90
C ARG A 12 -27.90 -27.95 13.67
N GLU A 13 -28.60 -27.13 12.90
CA GLU A 13 -28.51 -27.08 11.43
C GLU A 13 -29.30 -25.86 10.88
N ILE A 14 -28.78 -25.25 9.80
CA ILE A 14 -29.47 -24.21 9.02
C ILE A 14 -30.16 -24.90 7.85
N VAL A 15 -31.49 -24.78 7.80
CA VAL A 15 -32.34 -25.20 6.67
C VAL A 15 -32.46 -24.03 5.69
N LEU A 16 -32.03 -24.24 4.44
CA LEU A 16 -32.29 -23.34 3.32
C LEU A 16 -33.46 -23.88 2.49
N LEU A 17 -34.56 -23.13 2.46
CA LEU A 17 -35.73 -23.36 1.61
C LEU A 17 -35.50 -22.74 0.23
N VAL A 18 -35.60 -23.57 -0.81
CA VAL A 18 -35.65 -23.15 -2.22
C VAL A 18 -37.13 -23.08 -2.62
N PHE A 19 -37.58 -21.93 -3.11
CA PHE A 19 -38.85 -21.80 -3.82
C PHE A 19 -38.59 -21.44 -5.29
N SER A 20 -39.13 -22.26 -6.18
CA SER A 20 -39.17 -22.08 -7.62
C SER A 20 -40.62 -22.00 -8.07
N LEU A 21 -40.90 -21.10 -9.03
CA LEU A 21 -41.99 -21.01 -10.04
C LEU A 21 -42.11 -19.51 -10.39
N GLY A 22 -42.03 -18.99 -11.62
CA GLY A 22 -42.16 -19.52 -12.98
C GLY A 22 -43.37 -18.86 -13.66
N PHE A 23 -43.15 -17.94 -14.62
CA PHE A 23 -43.79 -17.80 -15.96
C PHE A 23 -43.76 -16.36 -16.55
N GLY A 24 -43.48 -16.23 -17.87
CA GLY A 24 -43.94 -15.10 -18.69
C GLY A 24 -43.03 -14.60 -19.83
N SER A 25 -43.19 -15.17 -21.03
CA SER A 25 -42.90 -14.72 -22.44
C SER A 25 -42.64 -13.23 -22.74
N LEU A 26 -42.05 -12.73 -23.85
CA LEU A 26 -41.63 -13.15 -25.20
C LEU A 26 -40.86 -11.93 -25.81
N GLY A 27 -39.84 -12.12 -26.68
CA GLY A 27 -39.29 -11.00 -27.48
C GLY A 27 -37.94 -11.27 -28.12
N VAL A 28 -37.93 -11.48 -29.44
CA VAL A 28 -36.78 -11.84 -30.28
C VAL A 28 -35.91 -10.61 -30.59
N GLY A 29 -34.59 -10.72 -30.38
CA GLY A 29 -33.59 -9.77 -30.84
C GLY A 29 -32.20 -10.39 -30.76
N THR A 30 -31.72 -10.98 -31.84
CA THR A 30 -30.39 -11.58 -31.95
C THR A 30 -29.32 -10.51 -32.03
N LEU A 31 -28.64 -10.23 -30.91
CA LEU A 31 -27.31 -9.66 -30.90
C LEU A 31 -26.32 -10.78 -30.56
N VAL A 32 -25.47 -11.12 -31.54
CA VAL A 32 -24.42 -12.11 -31.40
C VAL A 32 -23.34 -11.53 -30.48
N ASN A 33 -23.39 -11.88 -29.20
CA ASN A 33 -22.28 -11.67 -28.29
C ASN A 33 -21.16 -12.65 -28.65
N PRO A 34 -19.92 -12.20 -28.91
CA PRO A 34 -18.79 -13.12 -28.99
C PRO A 34 -18.65 -13.83 -27.65
N PRO A 35 -18.33 -15.14 -27.61
CA PRO A 35 -18.21 -15.86 -26.35
C PRO A 35 -17.09 -15.23 -25.53
N LEU A 36 -17.42 -14.78 -24.32
CA LEU A 36 -16.43 -14.52 -23.29
C LEU A 36 -15.55 -15.77 -23.19
N HIS A 37 -14.25 -15.63 -23.45
CA HIS A 37 -13.28 -16.64 -23.07
C HIS A 37 -13.43 -16.87 -21.57
N ALA A 38 -14.07 -17.98 -21.21
CA ALA A 38 -14.09 -18.46 -19.84
C ALA A 38 -12.63 -18.67 -19.42
N SER A 39 -12.21 -17.96 -18.38
CA SER A 39 -10.94 -18.24 -17.70
C SER A 39 -10.89 -19.74 -17.41
N PRO A 40 -9.77 -20.44 -17.68
CA PRO A 40 -9.69 -21.86 -17.45
C PRO A 40 -10.02 -22.17 -15.98
N PRO A 41 -10.69 -23.31 -15.69
CA PRO A 41 -11.03 -23.69 -14.33
C PRO A 41 -9.78 -23.69 -13.46
N LYS A 42 -9.83 -23.03 -12.29
CA LYS A 42 -8.74 -23.10 -11.30
C LYS A 42 -8.49 -24.57 -10.96
N GLU A 43 -7.40 -25.12 -11.50
CA GLU A 43 -6.99 -26.49 -11.30
C GLU A 43 -6.81 -26.74 -9.79
N LYS A 44 -7.46 -27.79 -9.28
CA LYS A 44 -7.45 -28.09 -7.84
C LYS A 44 -6.07 -28.63 -7.49
N LEU A 45 -5.28 -27.86 -6.73
CA LEU A 45 -3.98 -28.27 -6.21
C LEU A 45 -4.00 -29.71 -5.68
N SER A 46 -3.03 -30.50 -6.16
CA SER A 46 -2.83 -31.90 -5.82
C SER A 46 -2.55 -32.06 -4.32
N LYS A 47 -2.78 -33.25 -3.78
CA LYS A 47 -2.52 -33.55 -2.36
C LYS A 47 -1.04 -33.36 -1.99
N GLU A 48 -0.16 -33.54 -2.95
CA GLU A 48 1.29 -33.40 -2.81
C GLU A 48 1.70 -31.92 -2.85
N GLU A 49 1.11 -31.13 -3.76
CA GLU A 49 1.29 -29.68 -3.79
C GLU A 49 0.77 -29.01 -2.51
N LYS A 50 -0.38 -29.45 -1.98
CA LYS A 50 -0.91 -28.97 -0.69
C LYS A 50 -0.01 -29.31 0.49
N ARG A 51 0.63 -30.49 0.47
CA ARG A 51 1.60 -30.89 1.50
C ARG A 51 2.87 -30.07 1.40
N ARG A 52 3.35 -29.82 0.17
CA ARG A 52 4.50 -28.97 -0.12
C ARG A 52 4.25 -27.52 0.29
N GLU A 53 3.12 -26.93 -0.08
CA GLU A 53 2.70 -25.59 0.39
C GLU A 53 2.62 -25.52 1.91
N LYS A 54 2.10 -26.56 2.58
CA LYS A 54 1.99 -26.59 4.05
C LYS A 54 3.36 -26.73 4.73
N ALA A 55 4.28 -27.49 4.14
CA ALA A 55 5.66 -27.63 4.63
C ALA A 55 6.46 -26.34 4.40
N ILE A 56 6.39 -25.77 3.18
CA ILE A 56 6.96 -24.46 2.84
C ILE A 56 6.41 -23.41 3.79
N ARG A 57 5.11 -23.37 4.04
CA ARG A 57 4.49 -22.42 4.99
C ARG A 57 4.99 -22.60 6.42
N LYS A 58 5.32 -23.83 6.84
CA LYS A 58 5.85 -24.16 8.17
C LYS A 58 7.35 -23.86 8.31
N GLU A 59 8.13 -23.97 7.24
CA GLU A 59 9.54 -23.54 7.21
C GLU A 59 9.68 -22.02 7.05
N MET A 60 8.80 -21.42 6.25
CA MET A 60 8.63 -19.97 6.18
C MET A 60 8.25 -19.39 7.55
N GLU A 61 7.71 -20.18 8.48
CA GLU A 61 7.09 -19.71 9.72
C GLU A 61 8.04 -19.11 10.78
N SER A 62 9.34 -18.91 10.52
CA SER A 62 10.20 -18.20 11.49
C SER A 62 11.05 -17.05 10.90
N PRO A 63 12.23 -17.22 10.29
CA PRO A 63 13.05 -16.08 9.85
C PRO A 63 12.68 -15.54 8.46
N TYR A 64 12.41 -16.40 7.47
CA TYR A 64 12.22 -15.97 6.07
C TYR A 64 10.92 -15.22 5.83
N LYS A 65 9.84 -15.60 6.53
CA LYS A 65 8.60 -14.82 6.50
C LYS A 65 8.77 -13.48 7.19
N LYS A 66 9.49 -13.43 8.32
CA LYS A 66 9.81 -12.17 8.99
C LYS A 66 10.60 -11.24 8.06
N TRP A 67 11.62 -11.77 7.39
CA TRP A 67 12.36 -11.00 6.38
C TRP A 67 11.43 -10.45 5.29
N LEU A 68 10.56 -11.30 4.73
CA LEU A 68 9.65 -10.93 3.66
C LEU A 68 8.58 -9.90 4.06
N ASP A 69 7.99 -10.09 5.23
CA ASP A 69 6.79 -9.36 5.69
C ASP A 69 7.14 -8.14 6.56
N GLU A 70 8.28 -8.14 7.26
CA GLU A 70 8.69 -7.08 8.20
C GLU A 70 9.95 -6.34 7.77
N GLU A 71 10.93 -7.03 7.17
CA GLU A 71 12.20 -6.36 6.82
C GLU A 71 12.14 -5.68 5.47
N VAL A 72 11.72 -6.35 4.40
CA VAL A 72 11.73 -5.78 3.04
C VAL A 72 10.34 -5.46 2.42
N PRO A 73 9.26 -5.19 3.20
CA PRO A 73 7.90 -5.18 2.67
C PRO A 73 7.65 -4.12 1.59
N TYR A 74 8.40 -3.01 1.61
CA TYR A 74 8.20 -1.86 0.72
C TYR A 74 9.12 -1.85 -0.50
N ILE A 75 10.26 -2.56 -0.44
CA ILE A 75 11.25 -2.58 -1.52
C ILE A 75 11.22 -3.85 -2.36
N ILE A 76 10.57 -4.92 -1.86
CA ILE A 76 10.35 -6.14 -2.65
C ILE A 76 9.17 -5.97 -3.61
N THR A 77 9.40 -6.28 -4.88
CA THR A 77 8.33 -6.24 -5.90
C THR A 77 7.37 -7.41 -5.76
N SER A 78 6.18 -7.31 -6.38
CA SER A 78 5.21 -8.41 -6.47
C SER A 78 5.80 -9.67 -7.09
N GLU A 79 6.60 -9.52 -8.14
CA GLU A 79 7.21 -10.62 -8.89
C GLU A 79 8.31 -11.32 -8.07
N GLU A 80 9.10 -10.52 -7.35
CA GLU A 80 10.14 -11.02 -6.44
C GLU A 80 9.54 -11.76 -5.25
N ARG A 81 8.48 -11.19 -4.65
CA ARG A 81 7.73 -11.84 -3.58
C ARG A 81 7.12 -13.17 -4.03
N ALA A 82 6.57 -13.21 -5.24
CA ALA A 82 6.03 -14.43 -5.82
C ALA A 82 7.12 -15.47 -6.10
N SER A 83 8.29 -15.05 -6.60
CA SER A 83 9.44 -15.92 -6.83
C SER A 83 10.00 -16.49 -5.52
N PHE A 84 10.18 -15.65 -4.50
CA PHE A 84 10.66 -16.07 -3.17
C PHE A 84 9.77 -17.14 -2.54
N ARG A 85 8.44 -17.02 -2.68
CA ARG A 85 7.47 -17.99 -2.15
C ARG A 85 7.51 -19.36 -2.82
N LYS A 86 8.09 -19.47 -4.03
CA LYS A 86 8.24 -20.74 -4.75
C LYS A 86 9.50 -21.51 -4.34
N LEU A 87 10.45 -20.86 -3.68
CA LEU A 87 11.69 -21.47 -3.22
C LEU A 87 11.40 -22.51 -2.13
N SER A 88 11.98 -23.69 -2.30
CA SER A 88 11.64 -24.84 -1.47
C SER A 88 12.66 -25.06 -0.36
N THR A 89 13.92 -24.73 -0.59
CA THR A 89 15.01 -24.94 0.37
C THR A 89 15.46 -23.64 1.02
N ASP A 90 16.08 -23.75 2.19
CA ASP A 90 16.65 -22.61 2.91
C ASP A 90 17.85 -22.01 2.16
N ASP A 91 18.73 -22.86 1.59
CA ASP A 91 19.87 -22.43 0.76
C ASP A 91 19.41 -21.56 -0.43
N GLU A 92 18.32 -21.95 -1.12
CA GLU A 92 17.74 -21.15 -2.21
C GLU A 92 17.24 -19.79 -1.71
N ARG A 93 16.63 -19.74 -0.51
CA ARG A 93 16.12 -18.51 0.10
C ARG A 93 17.26 -17.58 0.49
N GLU A 94 18.33 -18.11 1.09
CA GLU A 94 19.52 -17.34 1.45
C GLU A 94 20.20 -16.76 0.21
N GLN A 95 20.40 -17.56 -0.84
CA GLN A 95 20.93 -17.09 -2.12
C GLN A 95 20.06 -16.01 -2.75
N PHE A 96 18.73 -16.14 -2.65
CA PHE A 96 17.81 -15.10 -3.11
C PHE A 96 17.99 -13.80 -2.31
N ILE A 97 18.12 -13.87 -0.99
CA ILE A 97 18.29 -12.69 -0.12
C ILE A 97 19.63 -12.00 -0.42
N GLU A 98 20.70 -12.76 -0.60
CA GLU A 98 22.01 -12.22 -0.98
C GLU A 98 21.92 -11.47 -2.32
N ALA A 99 21.38 -12.13 -3.35
CA ALA A 99 21.18 -11.51 -4.65
C ALA A 99 20.17 -10.35 -4.60
N PHE A 100 19.20 -10.40 -3.68
CA PHE A 100 18.21 -9.36 -3.47
C PHE A 100 18.86 -8.03 -3.11
N TRP A 101 19.85 -8.08 -2.22
CA TRP A 101 20.61 -6.94 -1.75
C TRP A 101 21.70 -6.54 -2.74
N GLU A 102 22.41 -7.50 -3.35
CA GLU A 102 23.51 -7.21 -4.26
C GLU A 102 23.07 -6.41 -5.49
N ARG A 103 21.90 -6.73 -6.07
CA ARG A 103 21.34 -5.95 -7.20
C ARG A 103 20.93 -4.52 -6.83
N ARG A 104 20.81 -4.21 -5.53
CA ARG A 104 20.51 -2.86 -5.00
C ARG A 104 21.76 -2.19 -4.42
N ASN A 105 22.89 -2.89 -4.38
CA ASN A 105 24.16 -2.35 -3.92
C ASN A 105 24.65 -1.26 -4.90
N PRO A 106 24.78 0.01 -4.47
CA PRO A 106 25.31 1.08 -5.32
C PRO A 106 26.77 0.84 -5.75
N SER A 107 27.51 0.05 -4.96
CA SER A 107 28.93 -0.27 -5.14
C SER A 107 29.13 -1.79 -5.27
N PRO A 108 28.80 -2.39 -6.44
CA PRO A 108 28.91 -3.84 -6.63
C PRO A 108 30.33 -4.35 -6.34
N GLY A 109 30.43 -5.45 -5.59
CA GLY A 109 31.70 -6.05 -5.17
C GLY A 109 32.38 -5.39 -3.96
N SER A 110 31.79 -4.34 -3.38
CA SER A 110 32.14 -3.87 -2.03
C SER A 110 31.68 -4.91 -0.99
N PRO A 111 32.46 -5.19 0.08
CA PRO A 111 31.99 -6.02 1.19
C PRO A 111 30.79 -5.38 1.93
N GLU A 112 30.64 -4.07 1.83
CA GLU A 112 29.58 -3.28 2.47
C GLU A 112 28.53 -2.89 1.43
N ASN A 113 27.25 -3.01 1.82
CA ASN A 113 26.12 -2.61 0.98
C ASN A 113 25.44 -1.39 1.62
N GLU A 114 25.89 -0.21 1.21
CA GLU A 114 25.42 1.08 1.73
C GLU A 114 23.90 1.21 1.67
N PHE A 115 23.25 0.72 0.60
CA PHE A 115 21.80 0.78 0.46
C PHE A 115 21.10 -0.08 1.52
N LYS A 116 21.61 -1.29 1.77
CA LYS A 116 21.06 -2.20 2.79
C LYS A 116 21.17 -1.57 4.18
N GLU A 117 22.35 -1.04 4.52
CA GLU A 117 22.59 -0.39 5.81
C GLU A 117 21.70 0.83 6.01
N GLU A 118 21.64 1.69 5.00
CA GLU A 118 20.78 2.87 5.00
C GLU A 118 19.30 2.51 5.20
N TYR A 119 18.84 1.47 4.50
CA TYR A 119 17.47 1.01 4.59
C TYR A 119 17.11 0.51 6.00
N TYR A 120 17.97 -0.31 6.63
CA TYR A 120 17.75 -0.75 8.01
C TYR A 120 17.87 0.40 9.01
N ARG A 121 18.78 1.36 8.77
CA ARG A 121 18.89 2.59 9.57
C ARG A 121 17.58 3.40 9.54
N ARG A 122 16.95 3.52 8.37
CA ARG A 122 15.66 4.21 8.23
C ARG A 122 14.52 3.46 8.90
N ILE A 123 14.52 2.12 8.89
CA ILE A 123 13.53 1.33 9.65
C ILE A 123 13.67 1.61 11.15
N ALA A 124 14.89 1.60 11.68
CA ALA A 124 15.13 1.89 13.09
C ALA A 124 14.67 3.31 13.46
N TYR A 125 15.05 4.31 12.64
CA TYR A 125 14.61 5.69 12.80
C TYR A 125 13.09 5.81 12.79
N ALA A 126 12.42 5.20 11.80
CA ALA A 126 10.98 5.24 11.67
C ALA A 126 10.26 4.64 12.89
N ASN A 127 10.78 3.53 13.43
CA ASN A 127 10.24 2.93 14.64
C ASN A 127 10.41 3.79 15.89
N GLU A 128 11.49 4.56 15.97
CA GLU A 128 11.75 5.47 17.09
C GLU A 128 10.89 6.74 17.00
N HIS A 129 10.69 7.29 15.80
CA HIS A 129 10.09 8.62 15.62
C HIS A 129 8.62 8.60 15.21
N TYR A 130 8.14 7.54 14.55
CA TYR A 130 6.80 7.50 13.95
C TYR A 130 5.92 6.35 14.46
N ALA A 131 6.25 5.74 15.61
CA ALA A 131 5.40 4.73 16.21
C ALA A 131 4.16 5.35 16.88
N SER A 132 3.00 4.74 16.68
CA SER A 132 1.70 5.25 17.16
C SER A 132 0.72 4.11 17.42
N GLY A 133 0.92 3.35 18.50
CA GLY A 133 0.18 2.11 18.78
C GLY A 133 0.52 0.92 17.84
N ILE A 134 1.02 1.22 16.64
CA ILE A 134 1.68 0.30 15.71
C ILE A 134 3.17 0.66 15.56
N PRO A 135 4.05 -0.30 15.19
CA PRO A 135 5.45 -0.01 14.87
C PRO A 135 5.57 1.08 13.80
N GLY A 136 6.50 2.02 13.99
CA GLY A 136 6.62 3.17 13.10
C GLY A 136 6.94 2.82 11.65
N TRP A 137 7.62 1.70 11.38
CA TRP A 137 7.79 1.24 10.00
C TRP A 137 6.47 0.96 9.28
N LYS A 138 5.38 0.67 10.01
CA LYS A 138 4.04 0.42 9.46
C LYS A 138 3.20 1.68 9.27
N THR A 139 3.58 2.82 9.85
CA THR A 139 2.84 4.07 9.67
C THR A 139 3.16 4.67 8.31
N ASP A 140 2.29 5.53 7.79
CA ASP A 140 2.51 6.16 6.49
C ASP A 140 3.75 7.05 6.49
N ARG A 141 3.95 7.86 7.55
CA ARG A 141 5.19 8.64 7.74
C ARG A 141 6.43 7.76 7.73
N GLY A 142 6.41 6.65 8.48
CA GLY A 142 7.55 5.74 8.51
C GLY A 142 7.80 5.04 7.19
N ARG A 143 6.75 4.63 6.48
CA ARG A 143 6.86 4.05 5.14
C ARG A 143 7.50 5.03 4.15
N ILE A 144 7.05 6.28 4.14
CA ILE A 144 7.60 7.34 3.28
C ILE A 144 9.06 7.60 3.64
N TYR A 145 9.39 7.72 4.94
CA TYR A 145 10.77 7.91 5.40
C TYR A 145 11.70 6.75 5.02
N ILE A 146 11.24 5.49 5.12
CA ILE A 146 12.02 4.32 4.70
C ILE A 146 12.31 4.37 3.21
N MET A 147 11.30 4.67 2.40
CA MET A 147 11.38 4.67 0.93
C MET A 147 12.25 5.81 0.40
N TYR A 148 12.03 7.03 0.89
CA TYR A 148 12.59 8.25 0.30
C TYR A 148 13.61 8.95 1.18
N GLY A 149 13.68 8.61 2.47
CA GLY A 149 14.52 9.27 3.45
C GLY A 149 13.86 10.53 4.02
N PRO A 150 14.64 11.39 4.70
CA PRO A 150 14.13 12.64 5.25
C PRO A 150 13.63 13.55 4.13
N ALA A 151 12.52 14.24 4.39
CA ALA A 151 12.04 15.32 3.53
C ALA A 151 13.03 16.50 3.54
N ASP A 152 13.03 17.29 2.47
CA ASP A 152 13.86 18.49 2.39
C ASP A 152 13.34 19.59 3.32
N GLU A 153 12.01 19.70 3.45
CA GLU A 153 11.35 20.62 4.37
C GLU A 153 10.16 19.90 5.02
N ILE A 154 9.93 20.16 6.30
CA ILE A 154 8.79 19.67 7.05
C ILE A 154 8.12 20.89 7.68
N ASP A 155 6.86 21.12 7.32
CA ASP A 155 5.98 22.05 8.01
C ASP A 155 5.09 21.25 8.97
N SER A 156 5.28 21.43 10.27
CA SER A 156 4.69 20.57 11.31
C SER A 156 3.76 21.37 12.23
N HIS A 157 2.53 20.87 12.37
CA HIS A 157 1.48 21.44 13.20
C HIS A 157 0.99 20.41 14.22
N PRO A 158 1.80 20.01 15.21
CA PRO A 158 1.53 18.84 16.05
C PRO A 158 0.34 19.00 17.01
N SER A 159 -0.09 20.24 17.27
CA SER A 159 -1.26 20.53 18.10
C SER A 159 -2.52 20.83 17.29
N GLY A 160 -2.40 20.92 15.96
CA GLY A 160 -3.42 21.58 15.12
C GLY A 160 -3.70 23.01 15.61
N GLY A 161 -4.98 23.39 15.61
CA GLY A 161 -5.45 24.69 16.11
C GLY A 161 -5.72 25.70 15.00
N THR A 162 -5.71 26.99 15.33
CA THR A 162 -6.02 28.05 14.37
C THR A 162 -5.05 28.01 13.18
N TYR A 163 -5.61 27.96 11.98
CA TYR A 163 -4.88 27.86 10.73
C TYR A 163 -5.50 28.79 9.69
N GLU A 164 -4.66 29.62 9.08
CA GLU A 164 -5.03 30.42 7.92
C GLU A 164 -4.77 29.60 6.66
N ARG A 165 -5.86 29.23 5.95
CA ARG A 165 -5.73 28.41 4.75
C ARG A 165 -5.03 29.19 3.65
N PRO A 166 -4.18 28.54 2.86
CA PRO A 166 -3.64 29.15 1.67
C PRO A 166 -4.77 29.43 0.65
N PRO A 167 -4.61 30.41 -0.26
CA PRO A 167 -5.62 30.74 -1.27
C PRO A 167 -6.05 29.54 -2.14
N GLU A 168 -5.15 28.59 -2.36
CA GLU A 168 -5.38 27.37 -3.13
C GLU A 168 -6.37 26.42 -2.43
N GLU A 169 -6.46 26.46 -1.10
CA GLU A 169 -7.44 25.69 -0.29
C GLU A 169 -8.74 26.48 -0.02
N GLY A 170 -8.91 27.63 -0.67
CA GLY A 170 -10.07 28.51 -0.56
C GLY A 170 -9.92 29.66 0.46
N GLY A 171 -8.75 29.79 1.09
CA GLY A 171 -8.46 30.85 2.05
C GLY A 171 -9.33 30.82 3.32
N GLY A 172 -9.24 31.90 4.09
CA GLY A 172 -9.97 32.06 5.36
C GLY A 172 -9.34 31.28 6.51
N GLU A 173 -9.89 31.48 7.70
CA GLU A 173 -9.38 30.88 8.95
C GLU A 173 -10.20 29.65 9.35
N THR A 174 -9.54 28.64 9.92
CA THR A 174 -10.19 27.50 10.55
C THR A 174 -9.41 26.97 11.75
N SER A 175 -9.91 25.91 12.36
CA SER A 175 -9.14 25.06 13.26
C SER A 175 -8.79 23.76 12.55
N THR A 176 -7.55 23.27 12.69
CA THR A 176 -7.15 21.98 12.14
C THR A 176 -6.92 20.92 13.20
N TYR A 177 -6.99 19.66 12.79
CA TYR A 177 -6.32 18.56 13.47
C TYR A 177 -4.79 18.69 13.35
N PRO A 178 -4.01 17.93 14.13
CA PRO A 178 -2.57 17.83 13.89
C PRO A 178 -2.25 17.34 12.48
N PHE A 179 -1.30 18.00 11.81
CA PHE A 179 -0.87 17.62 10.48
C PHE A 179 0.59 17.99 10.21
N GLU A 180 1.19 17.36 9.21
CA GLU A 180 2.52 17.69 8.70
C GLU A 180 2.52 17.72 7.17
N GLN A 181 3.22 18.67 6.58
CA GLN A 181 3.51 18.71 5.16
C GLN A 181 4.99 18.46 4.92
N TRP A 182 5.30 17.38 4.20
CA TRP A 182 6.66 16.98 3.88
C TRP A 182 6.94 17.32 2.42
N ARG A 183 7.91 18.20 2.18
CA ARG A 183 8.30 18.61 0.85
C ARG A 183 9.58 17.90 0.42
N TYR A 184 9.52 17.25 -0.73
CA TYR A 184 10.66 16.68 -1.43
C TYR A 184 10.91 17.49 -2.70
N ARG A 185 12.08 18.11 -2.81
CA ARG A 185 12.50 18.88 -3.98
C ARG A 185 12.56 18.01 -5.22
N TYR A 186 13.01 16.77 -5.08
CA TYR A 186 13.05 15.78 -6.15
C TYR A 186 12.93 14.37 -5.58
N ILE A 187 12.06 13.56 -6.17
CA ILE A 187 11.99 12.12 -5.95
C ILE A 187 12.17 11.41 -7.29
N ASP A 188 13.17 10.52 -7.35
CA ASP A 188 13.49 9.77 -8.55
C ASP A 188 12.30 8.92 -9.01
N GLY A 189 11.97 8.99 -10.30
CA GLY A 189 10.82 8.32 -10.88
C GLY A 189 9.44 8.93 -10.58
N ILE A 190 9.35 9.98 -9.77
CA ILE A 190 8.08 10.67 -9.45
C ILE A 190 8.06 12.09 -10.01
N GLY A 191 9.03 12.93 -9.65
CA GLY A 191 9.08 14.32 -10.11
C GLY A 191 9.71 15.29 -9.11
N THR A 192 9.49 16.57 -9.36
CA THR A 192 10.01 17.69 -8.56
C THR A 192 8.93 18.32 -7.70
N ASN A 193 9.33 18.90 -6.57
CA ASN A 193 8.47 19.66 -5.66
C ASN A 193 7.22 18.87 -5.20
N ILE A 194 7.44 17.65 -4.74
CA ILE A 194 6.40 16.77 -4.22
C ILE A 194 6.09 17.17 -2.78
N ILE A 195 4.82 17.43 -2.50
CA ILE A 195 4.32 17.70 -1.14
C ILE A 195 3.44 16.53 -0.74
N LEU A 196 3.77 15.92 0.39
CA LEU A 196 3.00 14.85 1.01
C LEU A 196 2.43 15.38 2.31
N GLU A 197 1.11 15.32 2.46
CA GLU A 197 0.42 15.78 3.66
C GLU A 197 -0.02 14.59 4.51
N PHE A 198 0.30 14.64 5.80
CA PHE A 198 -0.11 13.65 6.77
C PHE A 198 -0.97 14.30 7.85
N VAL A 199 -2.06 13.67 8.23
CA VAL A 199 -3.04 14.22 9.19
C VAL A 199 -3.31 13.18 10.28
N ASP A 200 -3.55 13.63 11.51
CA ASP A 200 -4.04 12.79 12.61
C ASP A 200 -5.37 13.33 13.17
N PRO A 201 -6.51 12.99 12.54
CA PRO A 201 -7.82 13.39 13.04
C PRO A 201 -8.19 12.74 14.37
N THR A 202 -7.49 11.65 14.74
CA THR A 202 -7.78 10.84 15.93
C THR A 202 -7.05 11.32 17.18
N MET A 203 -6.05 12.19 17.02
CA MET A 203 -5.15 12.65 18.07
C MET A 203 -4.41 11.51 18.78
N THR A 204 -4.11 10.44 18.06
CA THR A 204 -3.41 9.25 18.59
C THR A 204 -1.90 9.27 18.31
N GLY A 205 -1.43 10.23 17.52
CA GLY A 205 -0.08 10.29 16.96
C GLY A 205 0.09 9.49 15.67
N GLU A 206 -0.98 8.82 15.19
CA GLU A 206 -0.99 8.11 13.91
C GLU A 206 -1.33 9.09 12.78
N TYR A 207 -0.29 9.66 12.16
CA TYR A 207 -0.45 10.53 11.01
C TYR A 207 -0.51 9.67 9.75
N HIS A 208 -1.69 9.60 9.12
CA HIS A 208 -1.87 8.91 7.85
C HIS A 208 -1.67 9.87 6.68
N LEU A 209 -1.18 9.36 5.55
CA LEU A 209 -1.02 10.14 4.33
C LEU A 209 -2.41 10.42 3.75
N THR A 210 -2.76 11.69 3.58
CA THR A 210 -3.98 12.08 2.92
C THR A 210 -3.72 12.54 1.49
N ILE A 211 -4.68 12.24 0.62
CA ILE A 211 -4.76 12.92 -0.67
C ILE A 211 -5.56 14.21 -0.55
N ASP A 212 -6.49 14.33 0.39
CA ASP A 212 -7.41 15.47 0.54
C ASP A 212 -6.92 16.46 1.61
N PRO A 213 -6.40 17.63 1.23
CA PRO A 213 -5.97 18.64 2.19
C PRO A 213 -7.09 19.17 3.09
N GLY A 214 -8.35 18.98 2.69
CA GLY A 214 -9.50 19.37 3.52
C GLY A 214 -9.67 18.47 4.74
N GLU A 215 -9.08 17.28 4.77
CA GLU A 215 -9.20 16.34 5.89
C GLU A 215 -8.68 16.91 7.21
N LYS A 216 -7.67 17.79 7.16
CA LYS A 216 -7.15 18.46 8.36
C LYS A 216 -8.12 19.47 8.96
N ASP A 217 -9.15 19.93 8.23
CA ASP A 217 -10.11 20.95 8.70
C ASP A 217 -11.04 20.38 9.79
N ALA A 218 -10.73 20.64 11.06
CA ALA A 218 -11.50 20.14 12.19
C ALA A 218 -12.91 20.77 12.28
N LEU A 219 -13.12 21.89 11.61
CA LEU A 219 -14.43 22.54 11.54
C LEU A 219 -15.20 22.14 10.28
N LEU A 220 -14.70 21.23 9.44
CA LEU A 220 -15.29 20.86 8.15
C LEU A 220 -16.79 20.53 8.23
N HIS A 221 -17.24 19.87 9.30
CA HIS A 221 -18.66 19.51 9.48
C HIS A 221 -19.43 20.44 10.41
N VAL A 222 -18.79 21.47 10.96
CA VAL A 222 -19.41 22.43 11.87
C VAL A 222 -20.13 23.52 11.05
N PRO A 223 -21.46 23.72 11.24
CA PRO A 223 -22.19 24.77 10.55
C PRO A 223 -21.65 26.16 10.88
N ASN A 224 -21.53 27.02 9.87
CA ASN A 224 -21.12 28.43 9.99
C ASN A 224 -19.75 28.69 10.66
N ALA A 225 -18.89 27.66 10.80
CA ALA A 225 -17.54 27.78 11.35
C ALA A 225 -16.50 27.34 10.33
N GLY A 226 -15.26 27.83 10.45
CA GLY A 226 -14.18 27.48 9.51
C GLY A 226 -14.53 27.78 8.05
N LEU A 227 -15.21 28.90 7.80
CA LEU A 227 -15.65 29.27 6.46
C LEU A 227 -14.44 29.61 5.59
N THR A 228 -14.51 29.23 4.32
CA THR A 228 -13.55 29.72 3.32
C THR A 228 -13.83 31.18 2.99
N GLN A 229 -12.90 31.84 2.28
CA GLN A 229 -13.07 33.23 1.89
C GLN A 229 -14.37 33.44 1.10
N LEU A 230 -14.65 32.59 0.11
CA LEU A 230 -15.86 32.68 -0.71
C LEU A 230 -17.15 32.40 0.09
N GLU A 231 -17.09 31.48 1.04
CA GLU A 231 -18.23 31.17 1.92
C GLU A 231 -18.55 32.32 2.87
N SER A 232 -17.52 32.96 3.45
CA SER A 232 -17.70 34.13 4.32
C SER A 232 -18.27 35.34 3.57
N MET A 233 -18.02 35.43 2.26
CA MET A 233 -18.58 36.46 1.36
C MET A 233 -19.97 36.08 0.81
N GLY A 234 -20.50 34.89 1.14
CA GLY A 234 -21.78 34.40 0.64
C GLY A 234 -21.79 34.07 -0.86
N MET A 235 -20.62 33.89 -1.48
CA MET A 235 -20.47 33.56 -2.90
C MET A 235 -20.49 32.05 -3.17
N SER A 236 -20.24 31.23 -2.15
CA SER A 236 -20.37 29.77 -2.18
C SER A 236 -20.94 29.25 -0.87
N SER A 237 -21.43 28.02 -0.87
CA SER A 237 -21.89 27.34 0.34
C SER A 237 -20.89 26.28 0.78
N LYS A 238 -20.79 26.06 2.09
CA LYS A 238 -19.94 24.99 2.64
C LYS A 238 -20.40 23.59 2.21
N ALA A 239 -21.69 23.44 1.92
CA ALA A 239 -22.24 22.19 1.39
C ALA A 239 -21.65 21.84 0.01
N ASP A 240 -21.23 22.84 -0.77
CA ASP A 240 -20.64 22.64 -2.09
C ASP A 240 -19.31 21.88 -2.03
N ARG A 241 -18.60 21.90 -0.88
CA ARG A 241 -17.35 21.13 -0.70
C ARG A 241 -17.57 19.62 -0.78
N PHE A 242 -18.75 19.13 -0.40
CA PHE A 242 -19.06 17.69 -0.35
C PHE A 242 -19.73 17.16 -1.62
N THR A 243 -20.06 18.04 -2.56
CA THR A 243 -20.70 17.66 -3.84
C THR A 243 -19.72 17.65 -5.00
N ARG A 244 -18.43 17.96 -4.73
CA ARG A 244 -17.36 17.88 -5.72
C ARG A 244 -17.08 16.43 -6.10
N THR A 245 -16.66 16.23 -7.35
CA THR A 245 -16.35 14.91 -7.91
C THR A 245 -14.87 14.55 -7.84
N ASP A 246 -14.02 15.52 -7.51
CA ASP A 246 -12.54 15.39 -7.41
C ASP A 246 -12.06 14.77 -6.08
N GLY A 247 -12.99 14.46 -5.17
CA GLY A 247 -12.69 13.88 -3.86
C GLY A 247 -12.04 14.84 -2.87
N MET A 248 -12.01 16.15 -3.15
CA MET A 248 -11.52 17.16 -2.21
C MET A 248 -12.63 17.75 -1.36
N THR A 249 -12.31 18.07 -0.11
CA THR A 249 -13.20 18.82 0.80
C THR A 249 -12.70 20.23 1.10
N THR A 250 -11.69 20.69 0.35
CA THR A 250 -11.19 22.07 0.38
C THR A 250 -12.18 23.06 -0.25
N GLY A 251 -12.04 24.34 0.10
CA GLY A 251 -12.80 25.41 -0.54
C GLY A 251 -12.33 25.67 -1.97
N ARG A 252 -13.21 26.24 -2.79
CA ARG A 252 -12.79 26.70 -4.12
C ARG A 252 -11.85 27.88 -4.00
N SER A 253 -10.75 27.85 -4.76
CA SER A 253 -9.88 29.01 -4.89
C SER A 253 -10.48 30.08 -5.80
N LEU A 254 -10.23 31.36 -5.48
CA LEU A 254 -10.62 32.50 -6.32
C LEU A 254 -9.81 32.58 -7.62
N GLY A 255 -8.57 32.09 -7.62
CA GLY A 255 -7.61 32.15 -8.74
C GLY A 255 -7.58 30.91 -9.63
N GLY A 256 -8.47 29.94 -9.40
CA GLY A 256 -8.35 28.59 -9.94
C GLY A 256 -7.44 27.71 -9.09
N GLU A 257 -7.53 26.40 -9.29
CA GLU A 257 -6.73 25.43 -8.54
C GLU A 257 -5.44 25.09 -9.32
N PRO A 258 -4.29 24.94 -8.63
CA PRO A 258 -3.05 24.55 -9.28
C PRO A 258 -3.12 23.10 -9.78
N GLU A 259 -2.23 22.73 -10.71
CA GLU A 259 -2.16 21.37 -11.27
C GLU A 259 -1.95 20.29 -10.18
N SER A 260 -1.26 20.63 -9.09
CA SER A 260 -1.08 19.73 -7.94
C SER A 260 -2.37 19.39 -7.20
N MET A 261 -3.44 20.19 -7.37
CA MET A 261 -4.78 19.93 -6.82
C MET A 261 -5.67 19.17 -7.80
N ASN A 262 -5.23 18.92 -9.04
CA ASN A 262 -6.00 18.12 -9.98
C ASN A 262 -6.15 16.67 -9.49
N GLU A 263 -7.36 16.12 -9.60
CA GLU A 263 -7.71 14.76 -9.17
C GLU A 263 -6.73 13.71 -9.71
N PHE A 264 -6.51 13.71 -11.03
CA PHE A 264 -5.67 12.70 -11.67
C PHE A 264 -4.20 12.83 -11.27
N THR A 265 -3.72 14.06 -11.12
CA THR A 265 -2.34 14.34 -10.70
C THR A 265 -2.10 13.86 -9.27
N ARG A 266 -3.06 14.07 -8.36
CA ARG A 266 -3.00 13.57 -6.98
C ARG A 266 -3.06 12.04 -6.90
N LEU A 267 -3.97 11.43 -7.65
CA LEU A 267 -4.10 9.97 -7.69
C LEU A 267 -2.87 9.29 -8.29
N ASP A 268 -2.30 9.87 -9.35
CA ASP A 268 -1.05 9.40 -9.96
C ASP A 268 0.12 9.52 -8.98
N LEU A 269 0.25 10.65 -8.27
CA LEU A 269 1.25 10.82 -7.22
C LEU A 269 1.09 9.77 -6.12
N TYR A 270 -0.12 9.57 -5.61
CA TYR A 270 -0.41 8.59 -4.56
C TYR A 270 -0.10 7.15 -5.01
N ALA A 271 -0.39 6.80 -6.26
CA ALA A 271 -0.04 5.50 -6.81
C ALA A 271 1.49 5.31 -6.94
N LYS A 272 2.20 6.36 -7.37
CA LYS A 272 3.66 6.34 -7.57
C LYS A 272 4.43 6.29 -6.25
N ILE A 273 4.02 7.07 -5.25
CA ILE A 273 4.75 7.18 -3.97
C ILE A 273 4.80 5.86 -3.19
N PHE A 274 3.85 4.96 -3.43
CA PHE A 274 3.77 3.66 -2.79
C PHE A 274 4.32 2.50 -3.61
N LYS A 275 4.75 2.76 -4.84
CA LYS A 275 5.38 1.76 -5.71
C LYS A 275 6.79 1.44 -5.19
N PRO A 276 7.20 0.15 -5.14
CA PRO A 276 8.59 -0.20 -4.85
C PRO A 276 9.56 0.50 -5.82
N PRO A 277 10.73 0.98 -5.35
CA PRO A 277 11.67 1.71 -6.19
C PRO A 277 12.23 0.79 -7.28
N GLU A 278 12.48 1.34 -8.47
CA GLU A 278 13.09 0.56 -9.54
C GLU A 278 14.51 0.12 -9.17
N VAL A 279 14.83 -1.14 -9.49
CA VAL A 279 16.19 -1.65 -9.33
C VAL A 279 17.07 -0.99 -10.38
N LYS A 280 18.08 -0.21 -9.94
CA LYS A 280 19.00 0.54 -10.81
C LYS A 280 19.71 -0.36 -11.82
N PHE A 281 20.12 -1.56 -11.41
CA PHE A 281 20.82 -2.52 -12.25
C PHE A 281 19.86 -3.58 -12.83
N LYS A 282 19.25 -3.25 -13.98
CA LYS A 282 18.36 -4.19 -14.71
C LYS A 282 19.12 -5.41 -15.25
N ASP A 283 20.42 -5.28 -15.53
CA ASP A 283 21.23 -6.37 -16.11
C ASP A 283 21.58 -7.47 -15.10
N LEU A 284 21.75 -7.11 -13.81
CA LEU A 284 21.93 -8.07 -12.72
C LEU A 284 20.67 -8.92 -12.49
N LYS A 285 19.49 -8.43 -12.88
CA LYS A 285 18.24 -9.21 -12.89
C LYS A 285 18.36 -10.43 -13.81
N ALA A 286 18.99 -10.28 -14.98
CA ALA A 286 19.15 -11.34 -15.98
C ALA A 286 20.20 -12.39 -15.57
N VAL A 287 21.32 -11.96 -14.97
CA VAL A 287 22.41 -12.86 -14.54
C VAL A 287 21.99 -13.73 -13.34
N VAL A 288 21.16 -13.22 -12.44
CA VAL A 288 20.67 -14.02 -11.30
C VAL A 288 19.49 -14.91 -11.71
N THR A 289 18.60 -14.47 -12.60
CA THR A 289 17.57 -15.37 -13.15
C THR A 289 18.20 -16.53 -13.92
N SER A 290 19.32 -16.31 -14.63
CA SER A 290 20.06 -17.41 -15.23
C SER A 290 20.70 -18.31 -14.17
N ARG A 291 21.38 -17.78 -13.13
CA ARG A 291 21.92 -18.61 -12.03
C ARG A 291 20.86 -19.44 -11.30
N LEU A 292 19.71 -18.85 -10.99
CA LEU A 292 18.57 -19.56 -10.39
C LEU A 292 17.95 -20.59 -11.35
N SER A 293 17.93 -20.31 -12.65
CA SER A 293 17.42 -21.23 -13.67
C SER A 293 18.41 -22.35 -14.02
N THR A 294 19.73 -22.13 -13.92
CA THR A 294 20.75 -23.13 -14.26
C THR A 294 20.84 -24.25 -13.23
N GLN A 295 20.31 -24.05 -12.01
CA GLN A 295 20.33 -25.05 -10.95
C GLN A 295 19.16 -26.06 -11.02
N LEU A 296 18.26 -25.95 -12.01
CA LEU A 296 17.00 -26.72 -12.08
C LEU A 296 16.98 -27.91 -13.04
N LEU A 297 18.12 -28.39 -13.56
CA LEU A 297 18.12 -29.55 -14.46
C LEU A 297 19.06 -30.67 -13.97
N PRO A 298 18.53 -31.74 -13.35
CA PRO A 298 19.25 -33.01 -13.28
C PRO A 298 19.12 -33.69 -14.64
N PHE A 299 20.09 -33.52 -15.53
CA PHE A 299 20.23 -34.39 -16.70
C PHE A 299 21.11 -35.58 -16.33
N ASP A 300 20.49 -36.76 -16.30
CA ASP A 300 21.20 -38.03 -16.18
C ASP A 300 21.67 -38.42 -17.59
N VAL A 301 22.94 -38.15 -17.91
CA VAL A 301 23.52 -38.50 -19.20
C VAL A 301 23.91 -39.97 -19.17
N ARG A 302 22.98 -40.84 -19.58
CA ARG A 302 23.28 -42.24 -19.85
C ARG A 302 23.90 -42.37 -21.23
N THR A 303 25.19 -42.67 -21.28
CA THR A 303 25.88 -43.03 -22.52
C THR A 303 25.94 -44.55 -22.61
N ASP A 304 25.00 -45.14 -23.34
CA ASP A 304 25.11 -46.53 -23.76
C ASP A 304 25.94 -46.57 -25.05
N TYR A 305 27.12 -47.19 -24.99
CA TYR A 305 27.95 -47.47 -26.15
C TYR A 305 27.51 -48.80 -26.77
N ILE A 306 27.28 -48.79 -28.10
CA ILE A 306 27.09 -50.00 -28.93
C ILE A 306 28.45 -50.49 -29.42
#